data_AF-G8RK26-F1
#
_entry.id   AF-G8RK26-F1
#
_cell.length_a   1.000
_cell.length_b   1.000
_cell.length_c   1.000
_cell.angle_alpha   90.00
_cell.angle_beta   90.00
_cell.angle_gamma   90.00
#
_symmetry.space_group_name_H-M   'P 1'
#
loop_
_entity.id
_entity.type
_entity.pdbx_description
1 polymer ?
#
loop_
_entity_poly.entity_id
_entity_poly.type
_entity_poly.pdbx_seq_one_letter_code
_entity_poly.pdbx_strand_id
1 'polypeptide(L)' 'MAAYTCPGCDYVYDEAKGAPREGFPAGTAWSDIPDEWCCPDCAVREKVDFEAEASEATGNEPRGAIK' A
#
# COMPACT_ATOMS: atom_id res chain seq x y z
N MET A 1 -13.46 -4.29 -0.28
CA MET A 1 -12.69 -3.08 -0.57
C MET A 1 -11.26 -3.43 -0.29
N ALA A 2 -10.44 -3.43 -1.32
CA ALA A 2 -9.01 -3.68 -1.24
C ALA A 2 -8.32 -2.42 -0.72
N ALA A 3 -7.66 -2.56 0.43
CA ALA A 3 -6.76 -1.56 0.96
C ALA A 3 -5.31 -2.02 0.71
N TYR A 4 -4.40 -1.09 0.52
CA TYR A 4 -3.00 -1.37 0.25
C TYR A 4 -2.17 -0.62 1.26
N THR A 5 -1.32 -1.33 1.99
CA THR A 5 -0.57 -0.75 3.10
C THR A 5 0.91 -0.75 2.81
N CYS A 6 1.55 0.39 3.08
CA CYS A 6 2.98 0.55 2.91
C CYS A 6 3.71 -0.02 4.15
N PRO A 7 4.53 -1.07 4.03
CA PRO A 7 5.25 -1.65 5.17
C PRO A 7 6.32 -0.72 5.75
N GLY A 8 6.68 0.37 5.06
CA GLY A 8 7.68 1.33 5.51
C GLY A 8 7.13 2.44 6.41
N CYS A 9 5.89 2.89 6.18
CA CYS A 9 5.31 4.04 6.87
C CYS A 9 3.91 3.81 7.42
N ASP A 10 3.37 2.59 7.28
CA ASP A 10 2.01 2.22 7.71
C ASP A 10 0.90 3.01 6.99
N TYR A 11 1.24 3.66 5.86
CA TYR A 11 0.25 4.37 5.07
C TYR A 11 -0.68 3.39 4.37
N VAL A 12 -1.99 3.54 4.61
CA VAL A 12 -3.05 2.73 4.00
C VAL A 12 -3.69 3.51 2.85
N TYR A 13 -3.51 3.02 1.63
CA TYR A 13 -4.26 3.46 0.46
C TYR A 13 -5.58 2.70 0.37
N ASP A 14 -6.69 3.42 0.41
CA ASP A 14 -8.03 2.88 0.30
C ASP A 14 -8.62 3.31 -1.05
N GLU A 15 -8.95 2.35 -1.93
CA GLU A 15 -9.50 2.64 -3.27
C GLU A 15 -10.84 3.39 -3.22
N ALA A 16 -11.64 3.21 -2.15
CA ALA A 16 -12.91 3.90 -1.99
C ALA A 16 -12.71 5.37 -1.59
N LYS A 17 -11.62 5.69 -0.89
CA LYS A 17 -11.24 7.07 -0.56
C LYS A 17 -10.36 7.72 -1.63
N GLY A 18 -9.58 6.94 -2.38
CA GLY A 18 -8.56 7.41 -3.30
C GLY A 18 -7.48 8.26 -2.60
N ALA A 19 -6.69 8.97 -3.39
CA ALA A 19 -5.68 9.93 -2.92
C ALA A 19 -5.92 11.32 -3.53
N PRO A 20 -6.93 12.08 -3.06
CA PRO A 20 -7.28 13.38 -3.64
C PRO A 20 -6.15 14.41 -3.55
N ARG A 21 -5.23 14.22 -2.59
CA ARG A 21 -4.01 15.01 -2.43
C ARG A 21 -3.02 14.91 -3.60
N GLU A 22 -2.98 13.76 -4.29
CA GLU A 22 -2.16 13.55 -5.49
C GLU A 22 -2.97 13.76 -6.78
N GLY A 23 -4.28 13.96 -6.67
CA GLY A 23 -5.18 14.10 -7.82
C GLY A 23 -5.98 12.84 -8.17
N PHE A 24 -5.94 11.81 -7.32
CA PHE A 24 -6.75 10.59 -7.50
C PHE A 24 -8.06 10.70 -6.70
N PRO A 25 -9.22 10.86 -7.35
CA PRO A 25 -10.49 10.99 -6.64
C PRO A 25 -10.90 9.69 -5.91
N ALA A 26 -11.88 9.82 -5.01
CA ALA A 26 -12.50 8.67 -4.35
C ALA A 26 -13.10 7.69 -5.39
N GLY A 27 -12.76 6.41 -5.28
CA GLY A 27 -13.15 5.38 -6.23
C GLY A 27 -12.08 5.03 -7.28
N THR A 28 -10.88 5.62 -7.21
CA THR A 28 -9.74 5.19 -8.03
C THR A 28 -9.26 3.81 -7.59
N ALA A 29 -9.51 2.81 -8.42
CA ALA A 29 -9.02 1.45 -8.23
C ALA A 29 -7.49 1.42 -8.28
N TRP A 30 -6.88 0.50 -7.52
CA TRP A 30 -5.42 0.33 -7.50
C TRP A 30 -4.82 0.04 -8.88
N SER A 31 -5.57 -0.64 -9.75
CA SER A 31 -5.15 -0.93 -11.13
C SER A 31 -5.07 0.30 -12.04
N ASP A 32 -5.74 1.41 -11.65
CA ASP A 32 -5.71 2.67 -12.40
C ASP A 32 -4.50 3.54 -12.01
N ILE A 33 -3.89 3.23 -10.86
CA ILE A 33 -2.72 3.95 -10.36
C ILE A 33 -1.47 3.45 -11.08
N PRO A 34 -0.63 4.35 -11.64
CA PRO A 34 0.61 3.96 -12.28
C PRO A 34 1.61 3.35 -11.28
N ASP A 35 2.46 2.44 -11.76
CA ASP A 35 3.49 1.79 -10.92
C ASP A 35 4.56 2.76 -10.41
N GLU A 36 4.75 3.89 -11.11
CA GLU A 36 5.58 5.03 -10.71
C GLU A 36 4.94 5.89 -9.60
N TRP A 37 3.74 5.55 -9.12
CA TRP A 37 3.15 6.28 -8.00
C TRP A 37 3.91 5.98 -6.71
N CYS A 38 4.52 7.02 -6.16
CA CYS A 38 5.20 6.99 -4.89
C CYS A 38 4.22 7.21 -3.72
N CYS A 39 4.49 6.52 -2.61
CA CYS A 39 3.73 6.67 -1.39
C CYS A 39 3.65 8.16 -0.98
N PRO A 40 2.44 8.72 -0.74
CA PRO A 40 2.25 10.11 -0.35
C PRO A 40 2.96 10.53 0.94
N ASP A 41 3.09 9.59 1.87
CA ASP A 41 3.63 9.87 3.20
C ASP A 41 5.17 9.78 3.22
N CYS A 42 5.73 8.66 2.77
CA CYS A 42 7.17 8.44 2.83
C CYS A 42 7.92 8.84 1.55
N ALA A 43 7.28 8.85 0.37
CA ALA A 43 7.91 9.06 -0.94
C ALA A 43 9.14 8.16 -1.25
N VAL A 44 9.37 7.13 -0.43
CA VAL A 44 10.52 6.21 -0.53
C VAL A 44 10.13 4.91 -1.22
N ARG A 45 8.85 4.54 -1.14
CA ARG A 45 8.32 3.31 -1.71
C ARG A 45 7.31 3.62 -2.80
N GLU A 46 7.33 2.81 -3.84
CA GLU A 46 6.43 2.87 -4.98
C GLU A 46 5.28 1.89 -4.80
N LYS A 47 4.22 2.03 -5.60
CA LYS A 47 3.05 1.16 -5.65
C LYS A 47 3.39 -0.35 -5.62
N VAL A 48 4.50 -0.75 -6.24
CA VAL A 48 4.99 -2.14 -6.27
C VAL A 48 5.34 -2.72 -4.89
N ASP A 49 5.71 -1.87 -3.92
CA ASP A 49 6.10 -2.31 -2.56
C ASP A 49 4.93 -2.36 -1.58
N PHE A 50 3.75 -1.88 -1.98
CA PHE A 50 2.56 -1.90 -1.13
C PHE A 50 1.96 -3.30 -1.07
N GLU A 51 1.55 -3.70 0.13
CA GLU A 51 0.92 -4.98 0.39
C GLU A 51 -0.59 -4.85 0.38
N ALA A 52 -1.26 -5.65 -0.45
CA ALA A 52 -2.72 -5.66 -0.52
C ALA A 52 -3.29 -6.35 0.73
N GLU A 53 -4.05 -5.61 1.53
CA GLU A 53 -4.84 -6.12 2.66
C GLU A 53 -6.19 -6.71 2.21
N ALA A 54 -6.31 -7.08 0.93
CA ALA A 54 -7.40 -7.88 0.41
C ALA A 54 -7.22 -9.33 0.87
N SER A 55 -7.52 -9.59 2.14
CA SER A 55 -7.76 -10.91 2.76
C SER A 55 -6.97 -12.08 2.14
N GLU A 56 -5.96 -12.56 2.87
CA GLU A 56 -5.26 -13.85 2.70
C GLU A 56 -3.87 -13.82 2.00
N ALA A 57 -2.81 -13.49 2.76
CA ALA A 57 -1.47 -14.09 2.64
C ALA A 57 -0.59 -13.67 3.86
N THR A 58 -0.58 -14.38 4.98
CA THR A 58 0.48 -15.32 5.41
C THR A 58 1.92 -15.04 4.91
N GLY A 59 2.83 -14.80 5.87
CA GLY A 59 4.29 -14.98 5.77
C GLY A 59 5.08 -13.65 5.71
N ASN A 60 5.83 -13.23 6.74
CA ASN A 60 7.08 -13.90 7.12
C ASN A 60 7.53 -13.56 8.56
N GLU A 61 7.50 -14.60 9.37
CA GLU A 61 8.22 -14.86 10.63
C GLU A 61 9.56 -14.10 10.83
N PRO A 62 9.86 -13.51 12.01
CA PRO A 62 11.24 -13.17 12.35
C PRO A 62 12.03 -14.46 12.55
N ARG A 63 12.73 -14.90 11.51
CA ARG A 63 13.70 -15.99 11.58
C ARG A 63 14.81 -15.61 12.56
N GLY A 64 14.69 -16.07 13.80
CA GLY A 64 15.78 -16.53 14.65
C GLY A 64 16.54 -15.46 15.47
N ALA A 65 16.36 -15.52 16.78
CA ALA A 65 17.48 -15.49 17.72
C ALA A 65 17.09 -16.26 18.99
N ILE A 66 17.19 -17.59 18.89
CA ILE A 66 17.34 -18.50 20.03
C ILE A 66 18.48 -18.02 20.94
N LYS A 67 18.25 -18.05 22.24
CA LYS A 67 19.27 -17.93 23.29
C LYS A 67 18.87 -18.86 24.43
#